data_AF-A0A643F9R6-F1
#
_entry.id   AF-A0A643F9R6-F1
#
_cell.length_a   1.000
_cell.length_b   1.000
_cell.length_c   1.000
_cell.angle_alpha   90.00
_cell.angle_beta   90.00
_cell.angle_gamma   90.00
#
_symmetry.space_group_name_H-M   'P 1'
#
loop_
_entity.id
_entity.type
_entity.pdbx_description
1 polymer ?
#
loop_
_entity_poly.entity_id
_entity_poly.type
_entity_poly.pdbx_seq_one_letter_code
_entity_poly.pdbx_strand_id
1 'polypeptide(L)'
;MTPRLPRAPLLAALSALLLAACGGGGGGTGTSTGQSLLPPLDPTYRSTGLAAQGATIVHLFEWRWSDIAQECETTLGPAGFTAVQISPPSEHALVLNASGSGVNYPWWQRYQTVSYKLDNSRSGTLAEFRDMVSRCRAAGVGIIADAVINHMTAGSGTGSAGSSYSKTSYPAVPWSASDFHAACSINSYSDAAQVQLCELAGLADLRTEDDAVRSRLAQYLIALHSEGVMGFRIDAAKHMQPRDIDAILAQVNAAADAAGRTKPYVFLEVINNSGEAVTAPQYYGVGYTSGGASDVTDFQFGYRVTDAFLGRNGATLASLANAAGSVPADKSVLFVDNHDNQRGDNLYYAQSGYAQAEIFAMAQPQGVVSVMSSYGFDRSSQAGRDAGPPGSGGVTQSTYSAPGTSRCTATLGAAQVGSWICEHRVPAIAAMPAFRHATAGAPLVGFTTLGGDNQRIAFARQGKGYVALSRSSNALSYSATTTLPDGQYCNVAADRYTPASGGAAASCSGTPVSVSGGNAQLTLPAQGSVVLHVDARL
;
A
#
# COMPACT_ATOMS: atom_id res chain seq x y z
N MET A 1 25.66 -15.69 40.10
CA MET A 1 25.22 -17.07 40.41
C MET A 1 24.02 -17.00 41.32
N THR A 2 22.83 -17.21 40.76
CA THR A 2 21.57 -17.66 41.37
C THR A 2 20.59 -17.89 40.21
N PRO A 3 19.70 -18.90 40.28
CA PRO A 3 19.45 -19.77 39.14
C PRO A 3 18.16 -19.44 38.37
N ARG A 4 18.20 -19.75 37.07
CA ARG A 4 17.03 -19.86 36.20
C ARG A 4 16.24 -21.12 36.55
N LEU A 5 14.91 -21.00 36.62
CA LEU A 5 13.99 -22.14 36.51
C LEU A 5 13.03 -21.90 35.33
N PRO A 6 12.65 -22.96 34.59
CA PRO A 6 11.99 -22.88 33.30
C PRO A 6 10.47 -22.73 33.45
N ARG A 7 9.83 -22.01 32.54
CA ARG A 7 8.36 -22.01 32.38
C ARG A 7 8.01 -22.72 31.07
N ALA A 8 7.18 -23.76 31.19
CA ALA A 8 6.52 -24.48 30.11
C ALA A 8 5.47 -23.59 29.39
N PRO A 9 5.09 -23.90 28.14
CA PRO A 9 4.27 -23.03 27.32
C PRO A 9 2.77 -23.24 27.60
N LEU A 10 2.02 -22.14 27.65
CA LEU A 10 0.56 -22.12 27.67
C LEU A 10 0.06 -21.55 26.33
N LEU A 11 -0.89 -22.26 25.74
CA LEU A 11 -1.51 -22.02 24.44
C LEU A 11 -2.04 -20.57 24.32
N ALA A 12 -1.69 -19.92 23.20
CA ALA A 12 -2.30 -18.68 22.74
C ALA A 12 -2.57 -18.81 21.23
N ALA A 13 -3.79 -19.18 20.88
CA ALA A 13 -4.29 -19.22 19.51
C ALA A 13 -5.33 -18.11 19.38
N LEU A 14 -5.10 -17.16 18.45
CA LEU A 14 -6.01 -16.95 17.30
C LEU A 14 -5.66 -15.76 16.39
N SER A 15 -4.51 -15.10 16.53
CA SER A 15 -4.37 -13.83 15.79
C SER A 15 -2.94 -13.51 15.32
N ALA A 16 -2.06 -14.51 15.32
CA ALA A 16 -0.75 -14.45 14.66
C ALA A 16 -0.81 -14.87 13.16
N LEU A 17 -2.01 -15.04 12.57
CA LEU A 17 -2.15 -15.74 11.29
C LEU A 17 -1.95 -14.91 10.00
N LEU A 18 -1.47 -13.68 10.09
CA LEU A 18 -1.02 -12.92 8.91
C LEU A 18 0.52 -12.76 8.82
N LEU A 19 1.28 -13.15 9.85
CA LEU A 19 2.75 -13.17 9.78
C LEU A 19 3.34 -14.26 10.71
N ALA A 20 3.40 -15.49 10.22
CA ALA A 20 4.43 -16.52 10.50
C ALA A 20 3.85 -17.93 10.26
N ALA A 21 4.04 -18.47 9.06
CA ALA A 21 3.88 -19.91 8.79
C ALA A 21 5.23 -20.47 8.31
N CYS A 22 6.08 -20.88 9.26
CA CYS A 22 7.29 -21.67 9.01
C CYS A 22 7.52 -22.68 10.15
N GLY A 23 7.47 -23.97 9.81
CA GLY A 23 8.19 -25.03 10.52
C GLY A 23 7.35 -26.00 11.37
N GLY A 24 7.21 -27.24 10.90
CA GLY A 24 6.92 -28.41 11.75
C GLY A 24 5.89 -29.38 11.18
N GLY A 25 6.35 -30.39 10.44
CA GLY A 25 5.50 -31.40 9.81
C GLY A 25 4.83 -32.38 10.77
N GLY A 26 3.64 -32.82 10.38
CA GLY A 26 2.93 -33.98 10.93
C GLY A 26 1.90 -34.43 9.91
N GLY A 27 2.13 -35.57 9.27
CA GLY A 27 1.39 -36.05 8.11
C GLY A 27 -0.07 -36.40 8.39
N GLY A 28 -0.96 -35.86 7.56
CA GLY A 28 -2.33 -36.31 7.39
C GLY A 28 -2.66 -36.31 5.90
N THR A 29 -2.81 -37.50 5.31
CA THR A 29 -3.19 -37.69 3.91
C THR A 29 -4.67 -37.35 3.73
N GLY A 30 -4.96 -36.11 3.33
CA GLY A 30 -6.25 -35.73 2.77
C GLY A 30 -6.24 -35.94 1.26
N THR A 31 -7.14 -36.78 0.77
CA THR A 31 -7.37 -37.02 -0.67
C THR A 31 -7.87 -35.75 -1.34
N SER A 32 -7.08 -35.18 -2.26
CA SER A 32 -7.46 -34.06 -3.11
C SER A 32 -8.55 -34.48 -4.11
N THR A 33 -9.74 -33.93 -3.97
CA THR A 33 -10.72 -33.87 -5.07
C THR A 33 -10.11 -33.06 -6.21
N GLY A 34 -10.07 -33.63 -7.42
CA GLY A 34 -9.33 -33.11 -8.57
C GLY A 34 -9.85 -31.79 -9.15
N GLN A 35 -9.57 -30.68 -8.47
CA GLN A 35 -9.49 -29.36 -9.11
C GLN A 35 -8.04 -29.13 -9.53
N SER A 36 -7.81 -29.03 -10.84
CA SER A 36 -6.48 -28.82 -11.40
C SER A 36 -6.19 -27.33 -11.50
N LEU A 37 -4.99 -26.92 -11.08
CA LEU A 37 -4.43 -25.62 -11.42
C LEU A 37 -4.48 -25.42 -12.94
N LEU A 38 -4.89 -24.24 -13.36
CA LEU A 38 -4.86 -23.82 -14.74
C LEU A 38 -3.39 -23.62 -15.17
N PRO A 39 -3.07 -23.82 -16.47
CA PRO A 39 -1.76 -23.48 -16.99
C PRO A 39 -1.41 -22.00 -16.68
N PRO A 40 -0.12 -21.66 -16.45
CA PRO A 40 0.27 -20.27 -16.27
C PRO A 40 -0.18 -19.36 -17.42
N LEU A 41 -0.42 -18.09 -17.14
CA LEU A 41 -0.56 -17.06 -18.17
C LEU A 41 0.79 -16.82 -18.86
N ASP A 42 0.73 -16.39 -20.12
CA ASP A 42 1.90 -15.82 -20.78
C ASP A 42 2.35 -14.58 -19.98
N PRO A 43 3.63 -14.46 -19.59
CA PRO A 43 4.10 -13.32 -18.80
C PRO A 43 4.17 -12.01 -19.58
N THR A 44 3.90 -12.02 -20.89
CA THR A 44 3.87 -10.82 -21.74
C THR A 44 2.94 -9.77 -21.17
N TYR A 45 3.42 -8.53 -21.03
CA TYR A 45 2.68 -7.45 -20.40
C TYR A 45 2.89 -6.11 -21.10
N ARG A 46 2.08 -5.12 -20.69
CA ARG A 46 2.20 -3.71 -21.08
C ARG A 46 2.32 -2.88 -19.81
N SER A 47 3.08 -1.79 -19.86
CA SER A 47 3.14 -0.86 -18.73
C SER A 47 1.79 -0.16 -18.54
N THR A 48 1.43 0.10 -17.28
CA THR A 48 0.28 0.96 -16.91
C THR A 48 0.53 2.43 -17.24
N GLY A 49 1.78 2.82 -17.47
CA GLY A 49 2.20 4.20 -17.76
C GLY A 49 2.31 5.10 -16.52
N LEU A 50 1.76 4.70 -15.36
CA LEU A 50 1.82 5.51 -14.14
C LEU A 50 3.24 5.62 -13.57
N ALA A 51 4.06 4.57 -13.71
CA ALA A 51 5.47 4.63 -13.33
C ALA A 51 6.23 5.71 -14.11
N ALA A 52 5.99 5.81 -15.42
CA ALA A 52 6.63 6.81 -16.28
C ALA A 52 6.18 8.25 -15.96
N GLN A 53 5.00 8.42 -15.35
CA GLN A 53 4.47 9.70 -14.90
C GLN A 53 5.00 10.10 -13.51
N GLY A 54 5.78 9.24 -12.85
CA GLY A 54 6.25 9.46 -11.48
C GLY A 54 5.12 9.39 -10.46
N ALA A 55 4.16 8.49 -10.65
CA ALA A 55 2.98 8.42 -9.79
C ALA A 55 3.30 8.06 -8.34
N THR A 56 2.65 8.77 -7.42
CA THR A 56 2.62 8.48 -5.97
C THR A 56 1.16 8.32 -5.53
N ILE A 57 0.86 7.22 -4.87
CA ILE A 57 -0.43 6.92 -4.27
C ILE A 57 -0.30 7.07 -2.75
N VAL A 58 -1.38 7.48 -2.07
CA VAL A 58 -1.48 7.37 -0.62
C VAL A 58 -2.58 6.37 -0.23
N HIS A 59 -2.30 5.48 0.71
CA HIS A 59 -3.31 4.61 1.30
C HIS A 59 -3.90 5.29 2.54
N LEU A 60 -5.03 5.96 2.39
CA LEU A 60 -5.77 6.59 3.50
C LEU A 60 -6.57 5.53 4.27
N PHE A 61 -5.86 4.72 5.05
CA PHE A 61 -6.38 3.51 5.65
C PHE A 61 -7.43 3.79 6.73
N GLU A 62 -8.63 3.23 6.54
CA GLU A 62 -9.82 3.38 7.37
C GLU A 62 -10.44 4.78 7.42
N TRP A 63 -10.02 5.72 6.55
CA TRP A 63 -10.59 7.07 6.51
C TRP A 63 -12.04 7.07 5.99
N ARG A 64 -12.82 8.06 6.42
CA ARG A 64 -14.19 8.28 5.92
C ARG A 64 -14.18 8.92 4.54
N TRP A 65 -15.21 8.67 3.73
CA TRP A 65 -15.31 9.23 2.38
C TRP A 65 -15.28 10.77 2.37
N SER A 66 -16.03 11.40 3.27
CA SER A 66 -16.06 12.87 3.39
C SER A 66 -14.70 13.48 3.71
N ASP A 67 -13.90 12.78 4.50
CA ASP A 67 -12.58 13.26 4.94
C ASP A 67 -11.56 13.12 3.81
N ILE A 68 -11.62 12.02 3.05
CA ILE A 68 -10.80 11.84 1.85
C ILE A 68 -11.11 12.94 0.81
N ALA A 69 -12.39 13.28 0.63
CA ALA A 69 -12.80 14.36 -0.29
C ALA A 69 -12.13 15.71 0.06
N GLN A 70 -12.15 16.08 1.34
CA GLN A 70 -11.48 17.29 1.84
C GLN A 70 -9.95 17.18 1.73
N GLU A 71 -9.38 16.02 2.01
CA GLU A 71 -7.94 15.76 1.96
C GLU A 71 -7.40 15.90 0.52
N CYS A 72 -8.17 15.42 -0.47
CA CYS A 72 -7.85 15.57 -1.89
C CYS A 72 -7.69 17.04 -2.30
N GLU A 73 -8.63 17.89 -1.91
CA GLU A 73 -8.65 19.32 -2.27
C GLU A 73 -7.57 20.12 -1.54
N THR A 74 -7.39 19.85 -0.25
CA THR A 74 -6.60 20.72 0.64
C THR A 74 -5.16 20.28 0.83
N THR A 75 -4.82 19.03 0.48
CA THR A 75 -3.50 18.46 0.77
C THR A 75 -2.97 17.64 -0.40
N LEU A 76 -3.70 16.62 -0.86
CA LEU A 76 -3.13 15.65 -1.81
C LEU A 76 -2.94 16.22 -3.21
N GLY A 77 -3.97 16.87 -3.76
CA GLY A 77 -3.88 17.53 -5.07
C GLY A 77 -2.77 18.58 -5.11
N PRO A 78 -2.75 19.55 -4.17
CA PRO A 78 -1.66 20.54 -4.08
C PRO A 78 -0.25 19.95 -3.90
N ALA A 79 -0.12 18.81 -3.21
CA ALA A 79 1.17 18.14 -3.01
C ALA A 79 1.61 17.28 -4.22
N GLY A 80 0.71 17.01 -5.18
CA GLY A 80 1.01 16.23 -6.38
C GLY A 80 0.83 14.71 -6.23
N PHE A 81 0.01 14.26 -5.27
CA PHE A 81 -0.38 12.84 -5.22
C PHE A 81 -1.28 12.50 -6.41
N THR A 82 -1.03 11.33 -7.01
CA THR A 82 -1.76 10.85 -8.20
C THR A 82 -3.11 10.26 -7.82
N ALA A 83 -3.18 9.49 -6.73
CA ALA A 83 -4.41 8.83 -6.30
C ALA A 83 -4.41 8.48 -4.82
N VAL A 84 -5.60 8.17 -4.31
CA VAL A 84 -5.84 7.58 -2.99
C VAL A 84 -6.21 6.12 -3.17
N GLN A 85 -5.50 5.20 -2.53
CA GLN A 85 -6.04 3.88 -2.22
C GLN A 85 -6.98 4.03 -1.01
N ILE A 86 -8.23 3.59 -1.18
CA ILE A 86 -9.22 3.56 -0.10
C ILE A 86 -9.36 2.15 0.46
N SER A 87 -9.73 2.02 1.73
CA SER A 87 -10.14 0.73 2.31
C SER A 87 -11.39 0.15 1.63
N PRO A 88 -11.66 -1.17 1.75
CA PRO A 88 -12.71 -1.84 0.97
C PRO A 88 -14.08 -1.16 1.04
N PRO A 89 -14.65 -0.70 -0.08
CA PRO A 89 -15.91 0.05 -0.08
C PRO A 89 -17.16 -0.85 -0.07
N SER A 90 -17.02 -2.15 -0.26
CA SER A 90 -18.10 -3.13 -0.21
C SER A 90 -18.70 -3.27 1.19
N GLU A 91 -19.94 -3.78 1.25
CA GLU A 91 -20.51 -4.25 2.50
C GLU A 91 -19.64 -5.35 3.10
N HIS A 92 -19.23 -5.15 4.35
CA HIS A 92 -18.31 -6.04 5.04
C HIS A 92 -18.89 -6.50 6.38
N ALA A 93 -18.30 -7.53 6.97
CA ALA A 93 -18.74 -8.06 8.26
C ALA A 93 -18.67 -6.99 9.37
N LEU A 94 -19.65 -7.04 10.28
CA LEU A 94 -19.56 -6.40 11.58
C LEU A 94 -19.04 -7.42 12.59
N VAL A 95 -17.79 -7.27 13.01
CA VAL A 95 -17.14 -8.22 13.91
C VAL A 95 -17.18 -7.69 15.33
N LEU A 96 -17.92 -8.38 16.18
CA LEU A 96 -17.94 -8.16 17.62
C LEU A 96 -17.15 -9.27 18.30
N ASN A 97 -16.37 -8.90 19.32
CA ASN A 97 -15.54 -9.82 20.09
C ASN A 97 -14.67 -10.71 19.17
N ALA A 98 -13.78 -10.06 18.41
CA ALA A 98 -12.80 -10.71 17.55
C ALA A 98 -12.13 -11.88 18.27
N SER A 99 -12.32 -13.09 17.74
CA SER A 99 -11.83 -14.29 18.40
C SER A 99 -10.31 -14.24 18.52
N GLY A 100 -9.79 -14.52 19.73
CA GLY A 100 -8.36 -14.44 20.05
C GLY A 100 -7.88 -13.10 20.60
N SER A 101 -8.56 -11.99 20.30
CA SER A 101 -8.14 -10.64 20.75
C SER A 101 -9.18 -9.88 21.57
N GLY A 102 -10.45 -10.27 21.51
CA GLY A 102 -11.55 -9.61 22.23
C GLY A 102 -11.91 -8.24 21.67
N VAL A 103 -11.32 -7.83 20.55
CA VAL A 103 -11.51 -6.52 19.93
C VAL A 103 -12.88 -6.43 19.29
N ASN A 104 -13.59 -5.32 19.54
CA ASN A 104 -14.79 -5.00 18.78
C ASN A 104 -14.42 -4.14 17.57
N TYR A 105 -14.98 -4.50 16.42
CA TYR A 105 -14.78 -3.83 15.14
C TYR A 105 -13.29 -3.71 14.75
N PRO A 106 -12.55 -4.82 14.68
CA PRO A 106 -11.17 -4.82 14.20
C PRO A 106 -11.08 -4.25 12.77
N TRP A 107 -9.92 -3.74 12.38
CA TRP A 107 -9.73 -3.20 11.02
C TRP A 107 -9.96 -4.26 9.94
N TRP A 108 -9.53 -5.50 10.21
CA TRP A 108 -9.61 -6.60 9.27
C TRP A 108 -11.04 -7.05 8.98
N GLN A 109 -12.05 -6.54 9.70
CA GLN A 109 -13.46 -6.85 9.39
C GLN A 109 -13.85 -6.42 7.97
N ARG A 110 -13.15 -5.41 7.40
CA ARG A 110 -13.37 -4.92 6.03
C ARG A 110 -12.90 -5.89 4.95
N TYR A 111 -12.02 -6.82 5.32
CA TYR A 111 -11.53 -7.90 4.45
C TYR A 111 -12.37 -9.16 4.59
N GLN A 112 -13.61 -9.03 5.09
CA GLN A 112 -14.61 -10.09 5.09
C GLN A 112 -15.86 -9.56 4.39
N THR A 113 -15.85 -9.61 3.07
CA THR A 113 -16.96 -9.15 2.22
C THR A 113 -18.23 -9.95 2.53
N VAL A 114 -19.34 -9.23 2.71
CA VAL A 114 -20.67 -9.80 2.91
C VAL A 114 -21.52 -9.64 1.65
N SER A 115 -21.43 -8.49 1.01
CA SER A 115 -22.00 -8.27 -0.31
C SER A 115 -21.27 -7.18 -1.07
N TYR A 116 -21.59 -7.04 -2.36
CA TYR A 116 -21.05 -5.98 -3.21
C TYR A 116 -21.86 -4.68 -3.17
N LYS A 117 -22.78 -4.55 -2.21
CA LYS A 117 -23.49 -3.28 -1.94
C LYS A 117 -22.51 -2.20 -1.53
N LEU A 118 -22.80 -0.97 -1.94
CA LEU A 118 -22.06 0.24 -1.57
C LEU A 118 -22.89 1.14 -0.65
N ASP A 119 -24.10 0.72 -0.26
CA ASP A 119 -25.05 1.49 0.53
C ASP A 119 -24.43 1.98 1.84
N ASN A 120 -23.66 1.13 2.52
CA ASN A 120 -22.98 1.48 3.76
C ASN A 120 -21.74 0.61 4.02
N SER A 121 -20.62 1.27 4.24
CA SER A 121 -19.40 0.69 4.81
C SER A 121 -19.03 1.44 6.09
N ARG A 122 -18.01 0.98 6.82
CA ARG A 122 -17.45 1.73 7.95
C ARG A 122 -17.04 3.18 7.59
N SER A 123 -16.67 3.44 6.33
CA SER A 123 -16.22 4.77 5.86
C SER A 123 -17.37 5.70 5.47
N GLY A 124 -18.60 5.19 5.33
CA GLY A 124 -19.77 5.99 4.95
C GLY A 124 -20.65 5.34 3.88
N THR A 125 -21.59 6.14 3.39
CA THR A 125 -22.65 5.79 2.45
C THR A 125 -22.24 5.92 0.98
N LEU A 126 -23.02 5.36 0.07
CA LEU A 126 -22.84 5.53 -1.38
C LEU A 126 -22.84 7.01 -1.83
N ALA A 127 -23.67 7.85 -1.20
CA ALA A 127 -23.72 9.27 -1.53
C ALA A 127 -22.40 9.98 -1.19
N GLU A 128 -21.83 9.70 -0.02
CA GLU A 128 -20.53 10.24 0.40
C GLU A 128 -19.38 9.66 -0.43
N PHE A 129 -19.47 8.39 -0.84
CA PHE A 129 -18.51 7.78 -1.77
C PHE A 129 -18.50 8.49 -3.12
N ARG A 130 -19.67 8.76 -3.71
CA ARG A 130 -19.81 9.50 -4.97
C ARG A 130 -19.28 10.94 -4.86
N ASP A 131 -19.57 11.62 -3.75
CA ASP A 131 -19.05 12.96 -3.48
C ASP A 131 -17.52 12.95 -3.43
N MET A 132 -16.93 12.02 -2.69
CA MET A 132 -15.48 11.81 -2.60
C MET A 132 -14.84 11.59 -3.98
N VAL A 133 -15.36 10.64 -4.77
CA VAL A 133 -14.83 10.36 -6.11
C VAL A 133 -14.90 11.59 -7.00
N SER A 134 -16.01 12.33 -6.96
CA SER A 134 -16.19 13.54 -7.76
C SER A 134 -15.21 14.65 -7.38
N ARG A 135 -15.09 14.95 -6.08
CA ARG A 135 -14.23 16.03 -5.56
C ARG A 135 -12.75 15.72 -5.69
N CYS A 136 -12.34 14.48 -5.41
CA CYS A 136 -10.96 14.06 -5.63
C CYS A 136 -10.56 14.18 -7.10
N ARG A 137 -11.42 13.72 -8.03
CA ARG A 137 -11.17 13.90 -9.47
C ARG A 137 -11.07 15.37 -9.86
N ALA A 138 -11.91 16.25 -9.32
CA ALA A 138 -11.82 17.69 -9.56
C ALA A 138 -10.51 18.31 -9.03
N ALA A 139 -9.95 17.74 -7.96
CA ALA A 139 -8.64 18.09 -7.41
C ALA A 139 -7.46 17.40 -8.12
N GLY A 140 -7.70 16.64 -9.20
CA GLY A 140 -6.67 15.91 -9.94
C GLY A 140 -6.18 14.62 -9.27
N VAL A 141 -6.91 14.11 -8.27
CA VAL A 141 -6.55 12.92 -7.49
C VAL A 141 -7.50 11.76 -7.82
N GLY A 142 -6.96 10.65 -8.32
CA GLY A 142 -7.73 9.44 -8.58
C GLY A 142 -8.15 8.69 -7.31
N ILE A 143 -9.16 7.83 -7.42
CA ILE A 143 -9.54 6.88 -6.36
C ILE A 143 -9.24 5.46 -6.85
N ILE A 144 -8.50 4.70 -6.05
CA ILE A 144 -8.23 3.28 -6.26
C ILE A 144 -8.94 2.49 -5.16
N ALA A 145 -9.94 1.69 -5.54
CA ALA A 145 -10.71 0.89 -4.59
C ALA A 145 -9.94 -0.39 -4.22
N ASP A 146 -9.81 -0.66 -2.93
CA ASP A 146 -9.38 -1.96 -2.44
C ASP A 146 -10.51 -2.99 -2.64
N ALA A 147 -10.29 -3.95 -3.52
CA ALA A 147 -11.30 -4.90 -3.99
C ALA A 147 -11.00 -6.31 -3.47
N VAL A 148 -11.82 -6.75 -2.52
CA VAL A 148 -11.75 -8.07 -1.90
C VAL A 148 -12.64 -9.04 -2.68
N ILE A 149 -12.02 -9.78 -3.61
CA ILE A 149 -12.71 -10.66 -4.56
C ILE A 149 -12.28 -12.13 -4.52
N ASN A 150 -11.30 -12.49 -3.68
CA ASN A 150 -10.89 -13.87 -3.46
C ASN A 150 -11.89 -14.65 -2.60
N HIS A 151 -12.37 -14.03 -1.53
CA HIS A 151 -13.08 -14.71 -0.46
C HIS A 151 -14.25 -13.87 0.06
N MET A 152 -15.09 -14.50 0.87
CA MET A 152 -16.13 -13.85 1.66
C MET A 152 -15.78 -13.92 3.16
N THR A 153 -16.71 -14.23 4.05
CA THR A 153 -16.48 -14.22 5.50
C THR A 153 -16.01 -15.58 6.06
N ALA A 154 -15.47 -15.59 7.27
CA ALA A 154 -15.09 -16.81 7.98
C ALA A 154 -16.23 -17.47 8.77
N GLY A 155 -17.42 -16.85 8.83
CA GLY A 155 -18.46 -17.27 9.76
C GLY A 155 -19.84 -16.75 9.39
N SER A 156 -20.65 -16.44 10.39
CA SER A 156 -22.01 -15.93 10.22
C SER A 156 -22.22 -14.64 10.99
N GLY A 157 -23.09 -13.78 10.48
CA GLY A 157 -23.42 -12.53 11.13
C GLY A 157 -24.22 -11.60 10.23
N THR A 158 -24.01 -10.30 10.47
CA THR A 158 -24.66 -9.22 9.72
C THR A 158 -23.60 -8.29 9.16
N GLY A 159 -23.78 -7.86 7.91
CA GLY A 159 -22.92 -6.91 7.23
C GLY A 159 -23.21 -5.46 7.61
N SER A 160 -22.30 -4.57 7.24
CA SER A 160 -22.39 -3.13 7.48
C SER A 160 -23.60 -2.45 6.82
N ALA A 161 -24.22 -3.09 5.81
CA ALA A 161 -25.44 -2.63 5.15
C ALA A 161 -26.65 -3.52 5.48
N GLY A 162 -26.57 -4.28 6.57
CA GLY A 162 -27.69 -5.05 7.14
C GLY A 162 -27.94 -6.42 6.51
N SER A 163 -27.13 -6.84 5.52
CA SER A 163 -27.29 -8.17 4.92
C SER A 163 -26.87 -9.25 5.90
N SER A 164 -27.69 -10.28 6.07
CA SER A 164 -27.29 -11.48 6.81
C SER A 164 -26.37 -12.36 5.97
N TYR A 165 -25.50 -13.12 6.63
CA TYR A 165 -24.65 -14.10 5.98
C TYR A 165 -24.35 -15.28 6.90
N SER A 166 -23.96 -16.39 6.28
CA SER A 166 -23.25 -17.49 6.92
C SER A 166 -22.04 -17.86 6.07
N LYS A 167 -21.24 -18.81 6.56
CA LYS A 167 -19.95 -19.19 5.98
C LYS A 167 -19.98 -19.31 4.45
N THR A 168 -20.99 -19.98 3.90
CA THR A 168 -21.16 -20.20 2.44
C THR A 168 -22.55 -19.81 1.92
N SER A 169 -23.28 -18.93 2.62
CA SER A 169 -24.58 -18.42 2.13
C SER A 169 -24.66 -16.91 2.32
N TYR A 170 -24.77 -16.20 1.19
CA TYR A 170 -24.77 -14.73 1.11
C TYR A 170 -25.96 -14.27 0.26
N PRO A 171 -27.18 -14.20 0.82
CA PRO A 171 -28.40 -13.91 0.06
C PRO A 171 -28.39 -12.58 -0.71
N ALA A 172 -27.61 -11.60 -0.25
CA ALA A 172 -27.49 -10.30 -0.90
C ALA A 172 -26.65 -10.30 -2.19
N VAL A 173 -25.84 -11.34 -2.42
CA VAL A 173 -25.06 -11.57 -3.66
C VAL A 173 -25.66 -12.65 -4.56
N PRO A 174 -26.79 -13.22 -4.13
CA PRO A 174 -27.02 -14.64 -3.78
C PRO A 174 -25.86 -15.63 -4.04
N TRP A 175 -24.87 -15.71 -3.13
CA TRP A 175 -23.95 -16.86 -3.10
C TRP A 175 -24.49 -18.01 -2.25
N SER A 176 -24.16 -19.22 -2.67
CA SER A 176 -24.46 -20.49 -2.03
C SER A 176 -23.21 -21.38 -1.99
N ALA A 177 -23.28 -22.53 -1.33
CA ALA A 177 -22.13 -23.42 -1.19
C ALA A 177 -21.50 -23.90 -2.50
N SER A 178 -22.22 -23.88 -3.63
CA SER A 178 -21.66 -24.24 -4.94
C SER A 178 -20.66 -23.23 -5.50
N ASP A 179 -20.73 -21.99 -5.02
CA ASP A 179 -19.91 -20.87 -5.49
C ASP A 179 -18.56 -20.79 -4.75
N PHE A 180 -18.33 -21.69 -3.79
CA PHE A 180 -17.12 -21.76 -2.96
C PHE A 180 -16.39 -23.08 -3.15
N HIS A 181 -15.06 -23.03 -2.98
CA HIS A 181 -14.23 -24.22 -2.95
C HIS A 181 -14.64 -25.13 -1.79
N ALA A 182 -14.39 -26.43 -1.91
CA ALA A 182 -14.54 -27.32 -0.78
C ALA A 182 -13.59 -26.85 0.35
N ALA A 183 -14.11 -26.74 1.57
CA ALA A 183 -13.35 -26.18 2.67
C ALA A 183 -12.07 -26.99 2.95
N CYS A 184 -10.93 -26.30 2.87
CA CYS A 184 -9.61 -26.78 3.27
C CYS A 184 -8.79 -25.60 3.77
N SER A 185 -7.71 -25.85 4.52
CA SER A 185 -6.79 -24.81 5.00
C SER A 185 -5.50 -24.80 4.20
N ILE A 186 -4.91 -23.62 4.05
CA ILE A 186 -3.56 -23.46 3.49
C ILE A 186 -2.55 -23.88 4.56
N ASN A 187 -2.02 -25.10 4.43
CA ASN A 187 -1.00 -25.63 5.36
C ASN A 187 0.41 -25.58 4.77
N SER A 188 0.54 -25.40 3.46
CA SER A 188 1.83 -25.28 2.77
C SER A 188 1.80 -24.24 1.66
N TYR A 189 2.66 -23.22 1.76
CA TYR A 189 2.85 -22.23 0.69
C TYR A 189 3.73 -22.74 -0.46
N SER A 190 4.32 -23.94 -0.34
CA SER A 190 4.99 -24.64 -1.45
C SER A 190 4.03 -25.47 -2.29
N ASP A 191 2.74 -25.49 -1.95
CA ASP A 191 1.68 -26.14 -2.71
C ASP A 191 0.76 -25.07 -3.31
N ALA A 192 0.89 -24.81 -4.61
CA ALA A 192 0.10 -23.78 -5.28
C ALA A 192 -1.40 -24.08 -5.26
N ALA A 193 -1.82 -25.35 -5.25
CA ALA A 193 -3.23 -25.71 -5.18
C ALA A 193 -3.82 -25.35 -3.81
N GLN A 194 -3.09 -25.63 -2.73
CA GLN A 194 -3.52 -25.15 -1.41
C GLN A 194 -3.56 -23.62 -1.36
N VAL A 195 -2.55 -22.93 -1.90
CA VAL A 195 -2.53 -21.47 -1.86
C VAL A 195 -3.71 -20.83 -2.60
N GLN A 196 -4.18 -21.44 -3.69
CA GLN A 196 -5.16 -20.83 -4.61
C GLN A 196 -6.57 -21.43 -4.56
N LEU A 197 -6.78 -22.55 -3.86
CA LEU A 197 -8.06 -23.28 -3.83
C LEU A 197 -8.50 -23.65 -2.40
N CYS A 198 -7.77 -23.22 -1.37
CA CYS A 198 -8.13 -23.42 0.02
C CYS A 198 -8.35 -22.09 0.75
N GLU A 199 -9.04 -22.17 1.88
CA GLU A 199 -9.43 -21.03 2.69
C GLU A 199 -8.23 -20.37 3.36
N LEU A 200 -7.91 -19.14 2.93
CA LEU A 200 -6.99 -18.24 3.62
C LEU A 200 -7.56 -17.90 4.99
N ALA A 201 -6.89 -18.33 6.07
CA ALA A 201 -7.30 -18.07 7.46
C ALA A 201 -8.77 -18.44 7.76
N GLY A 202 -9.31 -19.45 7.07
CA GLY A 202 -10.69 -19.88 7.22
C GLY A 202 -11.71 -18.90 6.64
N LEU A 203 -11.34 -18.05 5.68
CA LEU A 203 -12.25 -17.23 4.89
C LEU A 203 -12.84 -18.07 3.75
N ALA A 204 -14.16 -18.00 3.52
CA ALA A 204 -14.81 -18.82 2.50
C ALA A 204 -14.29 -18.45 1.09
N ASP A 205 -13.63 -19.40 0.45
CA ASP A 205 -12.84 -19.18 -0.77
C ASP A 205 -13.70 -19.35 -2.03
N LEU A 206 -13.81 -18.31 -2.86
CA LEU A 206 -14.68 -18.31 -4.03
C LEU A 206 -14.08 -19.15 -5.16
N ARG A 207 -14.94 -19.88 -5.87
CA ARG A 207 -14.57 -20.66 -7.07
C ARG A 207 -14.41 -19.75 -8.27
N THR A 208 -13.33 -18.98 -8.27
CA THR A 208 -13.04 -17.99 -9.33
C THR A 208 -12.77 -18.64 -10.70
N GLU A 209 -12.67 -19.97 -10.78
CA GLU A 209 -12.65 -20.71 -12.04
C GLU A 209 -14.04 -20.82 -12.70
N ASP A 210 -15.13 -20.56 -11.97
CA ASP A 210 -16.51 -20.57 -12.46
C ASP A 210 -16.89 -19.24 -13.13
N ASP A 211 -17.44 -19.32 -14.34
CA ASP A 211 -17.83 -18.14 -15.13
C ASP A 211 -18.92 -17.30 -14.45
N ALA A 212 -19.83 -17.92 -13.69
CA ALA A 212 -20.85 -17.19 -12.94
C ALA A 212 -20.23 -16.37 -11.80
N VAL A 213 -19.24 -16.95 -11.11
CA VAL A 213 -18.48 -16.26 -10.06
C VAL A 213 -17.70 -15.10 -10.67
N ARG A 214 -16.91 -15.35 -11.73
CA ARG A 214 -16.16 -14.30 -12.44
C ARG A 214 -17.05 -13.16 -12.91
N SER A 215 -18.21 -13.47 -13.49
CA SER A 215 -19.13 -12.47 -14.02
C SER A 215 -19.73 -11.60 -12.93
N ARG A 216 -20.03 -12.16 -11.75
CA ARG A 216 -20.50 -11.37 -10.61
C ARG A 216 -19.41 -10.46 -10.06
N LEU A 217 -18.19 -10.98 -9.93
CA LEU A 217 -17.03 -10.19 -9.48
C LEU A 217 -16.74 -9.05 -10.46
N ALA A 218 -16.79 -9.31 -11.76
CA ALA A 218 -16.66 -8.29 -12.79
C ALA A 218 -17.76 -7.23 -12.68
N GLN A 219 -19.02 -7.60 -12.45
CA GLN A 219 -20.11 -6.64 -12.25
C GLN A 219 -19.87 -5.70 -11.07
N TYR A 220 -19.31 -6.20 -9.97
CA TYR A 220 -18.92 -5.36 -8.83
C TYR A 220 -17.83 -4.35 -9.23
N LEU A 221 -16.77 -4.79 -9.90
CA LEU A 221 -15.70 -3.89 -10.36
C LEU A 221 -16.20 -2.88 -11.41
N ILE A 222 -17.07 -3.32 -12.33
CA ILE A 222 -17.72 -2.44 -13.31
C ILE A 222 -18.58 -1.39 -12.61
N ALA A 223 -19.33 -1.76 -11.57
CA ALA A 223 -20.12 -0.81 -10.80
C ALA A 223 -19.23 0.26 -10.15
N LEU A 224 -18.16 -0.13 -9.47
CA LEU A 224 -17.18 0.80 -8.90
C LEU A 224 -16.57 1.73 -9.98
N HIS A 225 -16.11 1.17 -11.10
CA HIS A 225 -15.55 1.96 -12.20
C HIS A 225 -16.58 2.92 -12.79
N SER A 226 -17.86 2.53 -12.81
CA SER A 226 -18.94 3.38 -13.29
C SER A 226 -19.22 4.58 -12.38
N GLU A 227 -18.95 4.47 -11.09
CA GLU A 227 -18.98 5.58 -10.13
C GLU A 227 -17.80 6.55 -10.31
N GLY A 228 -16.79 6.16 -11.09
CA GLY A 228 -15.66 7.00 -11.47
C GLY A 228 -14.36 6.69 -10.74
N VAL A 229 -14.23 5.53 -10.07
CA VAL A 229 -12.92 5.11 -9.54
C VAL A 229 -11.93 4.92 -10.69
N MET A 230 -10.70 5.37 -10.47
CA MET A 230 -9.58 5.26 -11.41
C MET A 230 -9.15 3.80 -11.60
N GLY A 231 -9.30 2.98 -10.57
CA GLY A 231 -8.72 1.65 -10.57
C GLY A 231 -8.96 0.81 -9.33
N PHE A 232 -8.24 -0.31 -9.24
CA PHE A 232 -8.37 -1.30 -8.18
C PHE A 232 -7.01 -1.75 -7.62
N ARG A 233 -6.95 -1.91 -6.29
CA ARG A 233 -6.02 -2.80 -5.62
C ARG A 233 -6.74 -4.13 -5.44
N ILE A 234 -6.28 -5.20 -6.08
CA ILE A 234 -6.90 -6.52 -5.94
C ILE A 234 -6.26 -7.20 -4.72
N ASP A 235 -7.07 -7.36 -3.67
CA ASP A 235 -6.71 -8.04 -2.43
C ASP A 235 -6.42 -9.52 -2.67
N ALA A 236 -5.46 -10.07 -1.91
CA ALA A 236 -5.16 -11.48 -1.88
C ALA A 236 -5.00 -12.10 -3.28
N ALA A 237 -4.46 -11.34 -4.24
CA ALA A 237 -4.40 -11.76 -5.64
C ALA A 237 -3.61 -13.09 -5.79
N LYS A 238 -2.61 -13.30 -4.93
CA LYS A 238 -1.87 -14.56 -4.79
C LYS A 238 -2.76 -15.80 -4.60
N HIS A 239 -3.91 -15.64 -3.96
CA HIS A 239 -4.84 -16.70 -3.60
C HIS A 239 -5.89 -16.98 -4.69
N MET A 240 -5.88 -16.21 -5.78
CA MET A 240 -6.65 -16.54 -6.98
C MET A 240 -5.70 -16.98 -8.09
N GLN A 241 -6.17 -17.80 -9.03
CA GLN A 241 -5.34 -18.13 -10.18
C GLN A 241 -5.23 -16.91 -11.11
N PRO A 242 -4.05 -16.59 -11.68
CA PRO A 242 -3.89 -15.44 -12.56
C PRO A 242 -4.88 -15.39 -13.72
N ARG A 243 -5.25 -16.54 -14.28
CA ARG A 243 -6.24 -16.65 -15.36
C ARG A 243 -7.64 -16.21 -14.96
N ASP A 244 -8.02 -16.46 -13.72
CA ASP A 244 -9.34 -16.09 -13.21
C ASP A 244 -9.43 -14.58 -13.06
N ILE A 245 -8.37 -13.96 -12.52
CA ILE A 245 -8.24 -12.50 -12.46
C ILE A 245 -8.25 -11.89 -13.88
N ASP A 246 -7.49 -12.46 -14.83
CA ASP A 246 -7.47 -11.98 -16.23
C ASP A 246 -8.86 -12.04 -16.88
N ALA A 247 -9.61 -13.13 -16.67
CA ALA A 247 -10.97 -13.28 -17.18
C ALA A 247 -11.96 -12.28 -16.57
N ILE A 248 -11.85 -12.01 -15.26
CA ILE A 248 -12.63 -10.96 -14.59
C ILE A 248 -12.31 -9.60 -15.19
N LEU A 249 -11.02 -9.24 -15.28
CA LEU A 249 -10.58 -7.96 -15.83
C LEU A 249 -10.92 -7.81 -17.31
N ALA A 250 -10.97 -8.88 -18.08
CA ALA A 250 -11.41 -8.84 -19.47
C ALA A 250 -12.84 -8.33 -19.61
N GLN A 251 -13.75 -8.76 -18.74
CA GLN A 251 -15.12 -8.24 -18.71
C GLN A 251 -15.17 -6.77 -18.29
N VAL A 252 -14.36 -6.39 -17.28
CA VAL A 252 -14.28 -4.99 -16.81
C VAL A 252 -13.75 -4.07 -17.92
N ASN A 253 -12.69 -4.48 -18.62
CA ASN A 253 -12.08 -3.73 -19.70
C ASN A 253 -13.03 -3.60 -20.91
N ALA A 254 -13.76 -4.68 -21.25
CA ALA A 254 -14.79 -4.63 -22.30
C ALA A 254 -15.92 -3.66 -21.94
N ALA A 255 -16.36 -3.64 -20.67
CA ALA A 255 -17.37 -2.69 -20.21
C ALA A 255 -16.86 -1.24 -20.21
N ALA A 256 -15.59 -1.01 -19.86
CA ALA A 256 -14.97 0.31 -19.97
C ALA A 256 -14.95 0.79 -21.43
N ASP A 257 -14.53 -0.06 -22.36
CA ASP A 257 -14.51 0.25 -23.80
C ASP A 257 -15.91 0.55 -24.34
N ALA A 258 -16.91 -0.28 -23.99
CA ALA A 258 -18.29 -0.08 -24.39
C ALA A 258 -18.88 1.25 -23.86
N ALA A 259 -18.41 1.71 -22.69
CA ALA A 259 -18.80 2.99 -22.09
C ALA A 259 -17.94 4.18 -22.56
N GLY A 260 -16.95 3.97 -23.42
CA GLY A 260 -16.00 5.02 -23.84
C GLY A 260 -15.12 5.54 -22.71
N ARG A 261 -14.86 4.71 -21.68
CA ARG A 261 -14.02 5.04 -20.52
C ARG A 261 -12.61 4.51 -20.71
N THR A 262 -11.65 5.17 -20.07
CA THR A 262 -10.29 4.62 -19.92
C THR A 262 -10.35 3.34 -19.10
N LYS A 263 -9.63 2.31 -19.54
CA LYS A 263 -9.49 1.07 -18.76
C LYS A 263 -8.95 1.38 -17.36
N PRO A 264 -9.44 0.71 -16.31
CA PRO A 264 -9.03 0.97 -14.94
C PRO A 264 -7.55 0.65 -14.74
N TYR A 265 -6.88 1.44 -13.91
CA TYR A 265 -5.58 1.06 -13.36
C TYR A 265 -5.76 -0.12 -12.39
N VAL A 266 -4.92 -1.14 -12.46
CA VAL A 266 -5.00 -2.30 -11.57
C VAL A 266 -3.64 -2.59 -10.99
N PHE A 267 -3.58 -2.88 -9.69
CA PHE A 267 -2.42 -3.55 -9.12
C PHE A 267 -2.82 -4.68 -8.18
N LEU A 268 -1.96 -5.70 -8.15
CA LEU A 268 -2.25 -6.99 -7.55
C LEU A 268 -1.42 -7.16 -6.28
N GLU A 269 -2.06 -7.56 -5.19
CA GLU A 269 -1.33 -8.03 -4.02
C GLU A 269 -0.79 -9.44 -4.23
N VAL A 270 0.52 -9.55 -4.45
CA VAL A 270 1.20 -10.83 -4.53
C VAL A 270 2.41 -10.83 -3.60
N ILE A 271 2.23 -11.36 -2.39
CA ILE A 271 3.34 -11.53 -1.44
C ILE A 271 4.26 -12.64 -1.96
N ASN A 272 5.51 -12.28 -2.25
CA ASN A 272 6.49 -13.17 -2.86
C ASN A 272 7.61 -13.47 -1.87
N ASN A 273 7.46 -14.50 -1.02
CA ASN A 273 8.53 -14.95 -0.14
C ASN A 273 9.35 -16.07 -0.78
N SER A 274 10.58 -16.23 -0.31
CA SER A 274 11.48 -17.28 -0.79
C SER A 274 10.90 -18.68 -0.52
N GLY A 275 10.88 -19.53 -1.55
CA GLY A 275 10.48 -20.94 -1.45
C GLY A 275 8.98 -21.21 -1.61
N GLU A 276 8.18 -20.19 -1.91
CA GLU A 276 6.75 -20.35 -2.17
C GLU A 276 6.48 -20.73 -3.63
N ALA A 277 5.41 -21.50 -3.88
CA ALA A 277 5.07 -22.00 -5.21
C ALA A 277 4.36 -20.94 -6.09
N VAL A 278 3.72 -19.96 -5.45
CA VAL A 278 3.02 -18.86 -6.12
C VAL A 278 3.85 -17.59 -5.99
N THR A 279 4.26 -17.02 -7.12
CA THR A 279 5.24 -15.92 -7.21
C THR A 279 4.76 -14.81 -8.14
N ALA A 280 5.28 -13.60 -7.96
CA ALA A 280 4.89 -12.43 -8.74
C ALA A 280 4.97 -12.60 -10.27
N PRO A 281 5.98 -13.25 -10.86
CA PRO A 281 6.07 -13.44 -12.32
C PRO A 281 4.87 -14.13 -12.97
N GLN A 282 4.16 -14.99 -12.24
CA GLN A 282 2.97 -15.69 -12.75
C GLN A 282 1.80 -14.73 -13.02
N TYR A 283 1.82 -13.54 -12.43
CA TYR A 283 0.77 -12.52 -12.56
C TYR A 283 1.11 -11.47 -13.61
N TYR A 284 2.26 -11.58 -14.30
CA TYR A 284 2.69 -10.50 -15.17
C TYR A 284 1.78 -10.25 -16.37
N GLY A 285 1.22 -11.30 -16.96
CA GLY A 285 0.30 -11.18 -18.09
C GLY A 285 -1.13 -10.77 -17.76
N VAL A 286 -1.48 -10.58 -16.48
CA VAL A 286 -2.85 -10.25 -16.08
C VAL A 286 -3.30 -8.92 -16.71
N GLY A 287 -4.47 -8.93 -17.34
CA GLY A 287 -5.06 -7.80 -18.06
C GLY A 287 -4.49 -7.57 -19.46
N TYR A 288 -3.43 -8.27 -19.87
CA TYR A 288 -2.76 -8.02 -21.15
C TYR A 288 -3.63 -8.39 -22.37
N THR A 289 -4.37 -9.48 -22.33
CA THR A 289 -5.13 -9.95 -23.51
C THR A 289 -6.33 -9.04 -23.82
N SER A 290 -6.88 -8.37 -22.81
CA SER A 290 -8.06 -7.52 -22.89
C SER A 290 -7.75 -6.03 -23.13
N GLY A 291 -6.52 -5.70 -23.54
CA GLY A 291 -6.14 -4.31 -23.78
C GLY A 291 -5.78 -3.52 -22.52
N GLY A 292 -5.87 -4.12 -21.33
CA GLY A 292 -5.47 -3.51 -20.05
C GLY A 292 -4.01 -3.79 -19.66
N ALA A 293 -3.68 -3.45 -18.41
CA ALA A 293 -2.39 -3.73 -17.78
C ALA A 293 -2.60 -3.81 -16.27
N SER A 294 -1.72 -4.53 -15.57
CA SER A 294 -1.68 -4.55 -14.11
C SER A 294 -0.26 -4.45 -13.57
N ASP A 295 -0.13 -3.79 -12.43
CA ASP A 295 1.09 -3.75 -11.64
C ASP A 295 1.03 -4.80 -10.50
N VAL A 296 2.16 -5.08 -9.85
CA VAL A 296 2.28 -6.06 -8.76
C VAL A 296 3.05 -5.45 -7.60
N THR A 297 2.59 -5.68 -6.37
CA THR A 297 3.26 -5.20 -5.16
C THR A 297 4.66 -5.83 -4.99
N ASP A 298 5.68 -4.99 -4.81
CA ASP A 298 7.06 -5.44 -4.56
C ASP A 298 7.33 -5.47 -3.04
N PHE A 299 6.87 -6.54 -2.38
CA PHE A 299 7.11 -6.74 -0.95
C PHE A 299 8.61 -6.87 -0.59
N GLN A 300 9.42 -7.37 -1.52
CA GLN A 300 10.86 -7.53 -1.30
C GLN A 300 11.57 -6.17 -1.19
N PHE A 301 11.10 -5.16 -1.92
CA PHE A 301 11.56 -3.78 -1.73
C PHE A 301 11.35 -3.32 -0.28
N GLY A 302 10.13 -3.45 0.25
CA GLY A 302 9.80 -3.06 1.63
C GLY A 302 10.62 -3.80 2.69
N TYR A 303 10.88 -5.11 2.49
CA TYR A 303 11.74 -5.90 3.38
C TYR A 303 13.20 -5.43 3.35
N ARG A 304 13.77 -5.17 2.18
CA ARG A 304 15.17 -4.68 2.07
C ARG A 304 15.33 -3.28 2.65
N VAL A 305 14.34 -2.40 2.45
CA VAL A 305 14.31 -1.08 3.09
C VAL A 305 14.23 -1.23 4.60
N THR A 306 13.32 -2.07 5.09
CA THR A 306 13.20 -2.38 6.53
C THR A 306 14.53 -2.86 7.11
N ASP A 307 15.19 -3.82 6.46
CA ASP A 307 16.45 -4.39 6.93
C ASP A 307 17.56 -3.33 7.03
N ALA A 308 17.69 -2.48 5.99
CA ALA A 308 18.68 -1.40 5.96
C ALA A 308 18.48 -0.37 7.07
N PHE A 309 17.23 0.03 7.35
CA PHE A 309 16.92 1.04 8.36
C PHE A 309 16.93 0.50 9.79
N LEU A 310 16.59 -0.77 9.98
CA LEU A 310 16.60 -1.45 11.29
C LEU A 310 17.91 -2.16 11.60
N GLY A 311 18.87 -2.20 10.68
CA GLY A 311 20.16 -2.86 10.86
C GLY A 311 20.08 -4.39 10.90
N ARG A 312 19.03 -4.98 10.32
CA ARG A 312 18.83 -6.43 10.35
C ARG A 312 19.85 -7.11 9.46
N ASN A 313 20.36 -8.25 9.91
CA ASN A 313 21.33 -9.07 9.18
C ASN A 313 22.58 -8.29 8.75
N GLY A 314 22.94 -7.20 9.46
CA GLY A 314 24.07 -6.33 9.12
C GLY A 314 23.82 -5.36 7.96
N ALA A 315 22.58 -5.24 7.46
CA ALA A 315 22.23 -4.26 6.45
C ALA A 315 22.39 -2.83 6.98
N THR A 316 22.72 -1.92 6.08
CA THR A 316 22.91 -0.48 6.35
C THR A 316 22.26 0.33 5.24
N LEU A 317 22.26 1.66 5.33
CA LEU A 317 21.77 2.48 4.20
C LEU A 317 22.54 2.21 2.90
N ALA A 318 23.83 1.85 2.96
CA ALA A 318 24.59 1.46 1.77
C ALA A 318 23.99 0.22 1.05
N SER A 319 23.33 -0.68 1.77
CA SER A 319 22.67 -1.86 1.20
C SER A 319 21.49 -1.50 0.28
N LEU A 320 20.95 -0.28 0.39
CA LEU A 320 19.83 0.20 -0.42
C LEU A 320 20.16 0.32 -1.91
N ALA A 321 21.43 0.30 -2.30
CA ALA A 321 21.86 0.22 -3.70
C ALA A 321 21.20 -0.96 -4.45
N ASN A 322 20.82 -2.02 -3.72
CA ASN A 322 20.21 -3.23 -4.26
C ASN A 322 18.77 -3.46 -3.74
N ALA A 323 18.10 -2.42 -3.20
CA ALA A 323 16.75 -2.58 -2.65
C ALA A 323 15.68 -2.82 -3.73
N ALA A 324 15.87 -2.25 -4.92
CA ALA A 324 14.94 -2.29 -6.04
C ALA A 324 15.16 -3.52 -6.96
N GLY A 325 14.23 -3.72 -7.90
CA GLY A 325 14.38 -4.66 -9.02
C GLY A 325 13.86 -6.10 -8.84
N SER A 326 13.06 -6.41 -7.81
CA SER A 326 12.47 -7.76 -7.66
C SER A 326 11.25 -7.98 -8.57
N VAL A 327 10.58 -6.88 -8.94
CA VAL A 327 9.51 -6.81 -9.96
C VAL A 327 9.99 -5.84 -11.06
N PRO A 328 9.63 -6.06 -12.35
CA PRO A 328 10.01 -5.15 -13.42
C PRO A 328 9.67 -3.68 -13.12
N ALA A 329 10.58 -2.80 -13.53
CA ALA A 329 10.56 -1.40 -13.13
C ALA A 329 9.30 -0.64 -13.56
N ASP A 330 8.64 -1.07 -14.63
CA ASP A 330 7.43 -0.47 -15.18
C ASP A 330 6.15 -1.19 -14.74
N LYS A 331 6.26 -2.06 -13.73
CA LYS A 331 5.20 -2.95 -13.23
C LYS A 331 5.10 -3.03 -11.71
N SER A 332 6.09 -2.50 -10.98
CA SER A 332 6.15 -2.63 -9.53
C SER A 332 5.32 -1.55 -8.82
N VAL A 333 4.59 -1.92 -7.77
CA VAL A 333 4.12 -0.98 -6.74
C VAL A 333 5.04 -1.10 -5.52
N LEU A 334 5.80 -0.05 -5.24
CA LEU A 334 6.72 0.02 -4.10
C LEU A 334 6.05 0.64 -2.88
N PHE A 335 6.46 0.22 -1.69
CA PHE A 335 6.04 0.78 -0.41
C PHE A 335 7.06 0.38 0.67
N VAL A 336 7.20 1.20 1.71
CA VAL A 336 8.03 0.85 2.89
C VAL A 336 7.28 -0.17 3.75
N ASP A 337 6.03 0.14 4.05
CA ASP A 337 5.06 -0.70 4.74
C ASP A 337 3.69 -0.61 4.08
N ASN A 338 2.82 -1.53 4.44
CA ASN A 338 1.40 -1.48 4.13
C ASN A 338 0.59 -1.71 5.42
N HIS A 339 -0.73 -1.73 5.30
CA HIS A 339 -1.62 -1.92 6.44
C HIS A 339 -1.42 -3.28 7.15
N ASP A 340 -0.99 -4.34 6.48
CA ASP A 340 -0.70 -5.63 7.13
C ASP A 340 0.65 -5.62 7.84
N ASN A 341 1.72 -5.38 7.09
CA ASN A 341 3.08 -5.65 7.55
C ASN A 341 3.59 -4.61 8.56
N GLN A 342 2.95 -3.45 8.69
CA GLN A 342 3.19 -2.50 9.79
C GLN A 342 2.76 -3.05 11.15
N ARG A 343 1.81 -3.99 11.17
CA ARG A 343 1.40 -4.75 12.37
C ARG A 343 2.33 -5.94 12.60
N GLY A 344 3.03 -6.38 11.56
CA GLY A 344 4.11 -7.35 11.56
C GLY A 344 5.48 -6.69 11.63
N ASP A 345 6.51 -7.31 11.04
CA ASP A 345 7.91 -6.94 11.28
C ASP A 345 8.48 -5.79 10.44
N ASN A 346 7.68 -5.10 9.63
CA ASN A 346 8.22 -3.99 8.81
C ASN A 346 8.59 -2.76 9.63
N LEU A 347 9.47 -1.94 9.04
CA LEU A 347 9.66 -0.56 9.49
C LEU A 347 8.32 0.17 9.35
N TYR A 348 7.87 0.86 10.39
CA TYR A 348 6.59 1.59 10.36
C TYR A 348 6.68 2.94 11.06
N TYR A 349 5.60 3.73 10.98
CA TYR A 349 5.56 5.13 11.42
C TYR A 349 6.12 5.38 12.83
N ALA A 350 6.02 4.42 13.75
CA ALA A 350 6.45 4.57 15.14
C ALA A 350 7.95 4.35 15.34
N GLN A 351 8.74 4.18 14.27
CA GLN A 351 10.17 3.93 14.35
C GLN A 351 10.98 5.07 13.72
N SER A 352 12.15 5.33 14.29
CA SER A 352 13.07 6.34 13.77
C SER A 352 13.54 5.96 12.36
N GLY A 353 13.66 6.93 11.46
CA GLY A 353 14.13 6.69 10.09
C GLY A 353 13.01 6.43 9.07
N TYR A 354 11.75 6.34 9.50
CA TYR A 354 10.62 6.09 8.60
C TYR A 354 10.48 7.18 7.51
N ALA A 355 10.62 8.47 7.86
CA ALA A 355 10.58 9.54 6.86
C ALA A 355 11.68 9.40 5.79
N GLN A 356 12.88 9.00 6.19
CA GLN A 356 13.98 8.77 5.25
C GLN A 356 13.75 7.55 4.37
N ALA A 357 13.09 6.51 4.89
CA ALA A 357 12.68 5.35 4.11
C ALA A 357 11.64 5.74 3.05
N GLU A 358 10.66 6.56 3.41
CA GLU A 358 9.66 7.11 2.49
C GLU A 358 10.28 8.01 1.41
N ILE A 359 11.22 8.89 1.79
CA ILE A 359 12.01 9.67 0.83
C ILE A 359 12.78 8.75 -0.12
N PHE A 360 13.43 7.70 0.38
CA PHE A 360 14.14 6.74 -0.46
C PHE A 360 13.21 6.03 -1.45
N ALA A 361 12.03 5.59 -0.99
CA ALA A 361 11.03 4.92 -1.81
C ALA A 361 10.53 5.83 -2.94
N MET A 362 10.09 7.06 -2.61
CA MET A 362 9.61 8.02 -3.60
C MET A 362 10.70 8.54 -4.54
N ALA A 363 11.96 8.46 -4.15
CA ALA A 363 13.08 8.82 -5.01
C ALA A 363 13.45 7.75 -6.04
N GLN A 364 12.99 6.50 -5.91
CA GLN A 364 13.28 5.44 -6.87
C GLN A 364 12.73 5.76 -8.27
N PRO A 365 13.46 5.47 -9.35
CA PRO A 365 12.97 5.72 -10.72
C PRO A 365 11.90 4.72 -11.16
N GLN A 366 11.83 3.57 -10.50
CA GLN A 366 10.93 2.48 -10.87
C GLN A 366 9.56 2.61 -10.19
N GLY A 367 8.55 2.06 -10.85
CA GLY A 367 7.27 1.70 -10.29
C GLY A 367 6.33 2.86 -9.99
N VAL A 368 5.19 2.51 -9.41
CA VAL A 368 4.35 3.42 -8.63
C VAL A 368 4.77 3.30 -7.16
N VAL A 369 4.74 4.40 -6.40
CA VAL A 369 5.03 4.34 -4.96
C VAL A 369 3.75 4.58 -4.17
N SER A 370 3.47 3.71 -3.20
CA SER A 370 2.36 3.83 -2.27
C SER A 370 2.88 4.23 -0.90
N VAL A 371 2.45 5.39 -0.41
CA VAL A 371 2.72 5.89 0.95
C VAL A 371 1.59 5.44 1.86
N MET A 372 1.91 4.77 2.96
CA MET A 372 0.92 4.41 3.97
C MET A 372 0.48 5.64 4.77
N SER A 373 -0.81 5.80 5.04
CA SER A 373 -1.33 6.79 5.99
C SER A 373 -2.14 6.08 7.06
N SER A 374 -1.54 5.90 8.23
CA SER A 374 -2.01 5.07 9.32
C SER A 374 -2.86 5.83 10.35
N TYR A 375 -3.54 5.06 11.18
CA TYR A 375 -3.89 5.47 12.54
C TYR A 375 -2.96 4.79 13.54
N GLY A 376 -2.84 5.34 14.74
CA GLY A 376 -1.96 4.80 15.76
C GLY A 376 -2.55 3.58 16.46
N PHE A 377 -1.76 2.50 16.55
CA PHE A 377 -2.12 1.25 17.21
C PHE A 377 -0.98 0.72 18.09
N ASP A 378 -1.30 -0.23 18.97
CA ASP A 378 -0.32 -0.93 19.80
C ASP A 378 0.15 -2.21 19.12
N ARG A 379 1.43 -2.32 18.80
CA ARG A 379 1.97 -3.53 18.18
C ARG A 379 2.33 -4.62 19.20
N SER A 380 2.44 -4.29 20.49
CA SER A 380 2.96 -5.19 21.53
C SER A 380 1.98 -6.30 21.93
N SER A 381 0.69 -6.06 21.73
CA SER A 381 -0.36 -7.01 22.03
C SER A 381 -1.13 -7.39 20.77
N GLN A 382 -1.79 -8.54 20.82
CA GLN A 382 -2.66 -8.93 19.73
C GLN A 382 -3.86 -8.02 19.57
N ALA A 383 -4.51 -7.67 20.69
CA ALA A 383 -5.62 -6.74 20.69
C ALA A 383 -5.23 -5.40 20.08
N GLY A 384 -4.00 -4.93 20.31
CA GLY A 384 -3.48 -3.74 19.66
C GLY A 384 -3.29 -3.88 18.15
N ARG A 385 -2.76 -5.01 17.67
CA ARG A 385 -2.61 -5.28 16.21
C ARG A 385 -3.95 -5.41 15.50
N ASP A 386 -4.95 -5.94 16.19
CA ASP A 386 -6.30 -6.10 15.67
C ASP A 386 -7.15 -4.83 15.80
N ALA A 387 -6.72 -3.86 16.62
CA ALA A 387 -7.49 -2.66 16.92
C ALA A 387 -7.96 -1.94 15.65
N GLY A 388 -9.24 -1.59 15.61
CA GLY A 388 -9.80 -0.73 14.57
C GLY A 388 -9.29 0.71 14.64
N PRO A 389 -9.70 1.58 13.69
CA PRO A 389 -9.35 2.99 13.69
C PRO A 389 -9.92 3.73 14.92
N PRO A 390 -9.43 4.95 15.22
CA PRO A 390 -10.08 5.86 16.16
C PRO A 390 -11.56 5.95 15.84
N GLY A 391 -12.42 5.71 16.84
CA GLY A 391 -13.85 5.55 16.59
C GLY A 391 -14.62 5.04 17.80
N SER A 392 -15.93 4.93 17.65
CA SER A 392 -16.83 4.39 18.68
C SER A 392 -18.00 3.65 18.02
N GLY A 393 -18.41 2.52 18.60
CA GLY A 393 -19.56 1.74 18.11
C GLY A 393 -19.42 1.26 16.66
N GLY A 394 -18.19 1.02 16.19
CA GLY A 394 -17.93 0.61 14.81
C GLY A 394 -17.81 1.77 13.81
N VAL A 395 -18.17 2.99 14.22
CA VAL A 395 -18.08 4.21 13.40
C VAL A 395 -16.69 4.82 13.54
N THR A 396 -16.03 5.04 12.40
CA THR A 396 -14.73 5.74 12.35
C THR A 396 -14.90 7.21 12.76
N GLN A 397 -14.02 7.68 13.63
CA GLN A 397 -13.90 9.08 13.99
C GLN A 397 -13.36 9.89 12.80
N SER A 398 -13.97 11.04 12.52
CA SER A 398 -13.44 11.99 11.54
C SER A 398 -11.95 12.26 11.69
N THR A 399 -11.22 12.38 10.58
CA THR A 399 -9.83 12.88 10.58
C THR A 399 -9.74 14.41 10.67
N TYR A 400 -10.89 15.09 10.66
CA TYR A 400 -11.05 16.52 10.91
C TYR A 400 -11.91 16.80 12.15
N SER A 401 -11.58 17.84 12.92
CA SER A 401 -12.45 18.41 13.95
C SER A 401 -13.27 19.56 13.36
N ALA A 402 -14.41 19.94 13.98
CA ALA A 402 -15.13 21.15 13.57
C ALA A 402 -14.33 22.40 14.03
N PRO A 403 -14.13 23.43 13.17
CA PRO A 403 -14.78 23.67 11.87
C PRO A 403 -13.96 23.26 10.60
N GLY A 404 -13.14 22.21 10.67
CA GLY A 404 -12.37 21.67 9.54
C GLY A 404 -10.88 21.48 9.83
N THR A 405 -10.45 21.59 11.08
CA THR A 405 -9.04 21.45 11.47
C THR A 405 -8.62 19.98 11.44
N SER A 406 -7.49 19.68 10.80
CA SER A 406 -6.97 18.31 10.74
C SER A 406 -6.63 17.77 12.15
N ARG A 407 -6.96 16.51 12.42
CA ARG A 407 -6.58 15.76 13.62
C ARG A 407 -5.31 14.94 13.42
N CYS A 408 -4.69 15.06 12.25
CA CYS A 408 -3.42 14.43 11.94
C CYS A 408 -2.34 14.90 12.90
N THR A 409 -1.58 13.96 13.45
CA THR A 409 -0.42 14.30 14.27
C THR A 409 0.75 14.72 13.39
N ALA A 410 0.90 14.08 12.21
CA ALA A 410 2.04 14.28 11.30
C ALA A 410 3.39 14.15 12.03
N THR A 411 3.45 13.26 13.02
CA THR A 411 4.63 12.96 13.83
C THR A 411 4.97 11.48 13.74
N LEU A 412 6.26 11.18 13.67
CA LEU A 412 6.80 9.82 13.50
C LEU A 412 7.72 9.46 14.67
N GLY A 413 8.10 8.19 14.77
CA GLY A 413 9.07 7.69 15.73
C GLY A 413 8.50 7.30 17.09
N ALA A 414 7.17 7.34 17.26
CA ALA A 414 6.49 6.84 18.45
C ALA A 414 5.11 6.27 18.13
N ALA A 415 4.68 5.26 18.89
CA ALA A 415 3.32 4.73 18.83
C ALA A 415 2.35 5.76 19.45
N GLN A 416 1.25 6.05 18.75
CA GLN A 416 0.30 7.10 19.13
C GLN A 416 -1.13 6.55 19.11
N VAL A 417 -1.39 5.55 19.96
CA VAL A 417 -2.67 4.80 19.98
C VAL A 417 -3.87 5.73 19.99
N GLY A 418 -4.82 5.52 19.08
CA GLY A 418 -6.05 6.31 19.01
C GLY A 418 -5.93 7.66 18.31
N SER A 419 -4.80 7.93 17.63
CA SER A 419 -4.61 9.14 16.81
C SER A 419 -4.56 8.82 15.31
N TRP A 420 -4.71 9.85 14.47
CA TRP A 420 -4.44 9.78 13.03
C TRP A 420 -2.99 10.18 12.78
N ILE A 421 -2.16 9.29 12.25
CA ILE A 421 -0.73 9.55 12.08
C ILE A 421 -0.50 10.48 10.90
N CYS A 422 -1.08 10.16 9.75
CA CYS A 422 -1.01 10.94 8.52
C CYS A 422 0.43 11.21 8.06
N GLU A 423 1.16 10.12 7.80
CA GLU A 423 2.54 10.13 7.34
C GLU A 423 2.69 10.98 6.07
N HIS A 424 1.68 10.99 5.19
CA HIS A 424 1.64 11.82 3.99
C HIS A 424 1.61 13.34 4.26
N ARG A 425 1.31 13.77 5.49
CA ARG A 425 1.37 15.18 5.94
C ARG A 425 2.69 15.55 6.63
N VAL A 426 3.57 14.58 6.91
CA VAL A 426 4.90 14.88 7.44
C VAL A 426 5.64 15.71 6.38
N PRO A 427 6.13 16.92 6.69
CA PRO A 427 6.61 17.86 5.67
C PRO A 427 7.61 17.27 4.66
N ALA A 428 8.56 16.48 5.15
CA ALA A 428 9.56 15.83 4.31
C ALA A 428 9.00 14.72 3.41
N ILE A 429 7.91 14.06 3.80
CA ILE A 429 7.18 13.07 2.99
C ILE A 429 6.25 13.79 2.01
N ALA A 430 5.53 14.81 2.47
CA ALA A 430 4.57 15.59 1.68
C ALA A 430 5.20 16.32 0.48
N ALA A 431 6.50 16.62 0.53
CA ALA A 431 7.24 17.23 -0.58
C ALA A 431 7.65 16.24 -1.68
N MET A 432 7.66 14.94 -1.38
CA MET A 432 8.23 13.93 -2.27
C MET A 432 7.37 13.54 -3.48
N PRO A 433 6.03 13.64 -3.51
CA PRO A 433 5.28 13.46 -4.75
C PRO A 433 5.70 14.49 -5.82
N ALA A 434 5.91 15.75 -5.44
CA ALA A 434 6.44 16.78 -6.35
C ALA A 434 7.87 16.44 -6.82
N PHE A 435 8.76 15.99 -5.93
CA PHE A 435 10.08 15.49 -6.33
C PHE A 435 9.98 14.34 -7.34
N ARG A 436 9.11 13.37 -7.08
CA ARG A 436 8.95 12.18 -7.92
C ARG A 436 8.45 12.55 -9.31
N HIS A 437 7.47 13.44 -9.39
CA HIS A 437 6.96 13.98 -10.64
C HIS A 437 8.06 14.76 -11.40
N ALA A 438 8.74 15.70 -10.73
CA ALA A 438 9.82 16.50 -11.31
C ALA A 438 10.95 15.63 -11.89
N THR A 439 11.22 14.48 -11.26
CA THR A 439 12.30 13.56 -11.65
C THR A 439 11.86 12.42 -12.56
N ALA A 440 10.59 12.36 -12.96
CA ALA A 440 10.05 11.29 -13.81
C ALA A 440 10.90 11.08 -15.08
N GLY A 441 11.13 9.80 -15.42
CA GLY A 441 11.96 9.37 -16.56
C GLY A 441 13.48 9.50 -16.38
N ALA A 442 13.99 10.22 -15.36
CA ALA A 442 15.44 10.28 -15.12
C ALA A 442 15.94 9.01 -14.40
N PRO A 443 17.04 8.38 -14.83
CA PRO A 443 17.62 7.25 -14.10
C PRO A 443 18.22 7.69 -12.76
N LEU A 444 18.34 6.75 -11.82
CA LEU A 444 19.15 6.92 -10.62
C LEU A 444 20.63 6.72 -10.97
N VAL A 445 21.47 7.69 -10.64
CA VAL A 445 22.91 7.66 -10.91
C VAL A 445 23.71 8.08 -9.69
N GLY A 446 24.99 7.67 -9.64
CA GLY A 446 25.92 8.15 -8.61
C GLY A 446 25.56 7.74 -7.19
N PHE A 447 24.96 6.56 -6.98
CA PHE A 447 24.73 6.04 -5.63
C PHE A 447 26.08 5.83 -4.92
N THR A 448 26.27 6.50 -3.77
CA THR A 448 27.51 6.45 -3.00
C THR A 448 27.25 6.57 -1.51
N THR A 449 28.19 6.09 -0.70
CA THR A 449 28.26 6.47 0.72
C THR A 449 28.97 7.80 0.90
N LEU A 450 28.72 8.49 2.02
CA LEU A 450 29.32 9.80 2.34
C LEU A 450 30.18 9.74 3.60
N GLY A 451 31.35 10.36 3.54
CA GLY A 451 32.25 10.48 4.69
C GLY A 451 32.77 9.15 5.25
N GLY A 452 32.79 8.09 4.43
CA GLY A 452 33.22 6.74 4.84
C GLY A 452 32.23 6.02 5.76
N ASP A 453 30.99 6.50 5.88
CA ASP A 453 29.96 5.95 6.76
C ASP A 453 28.85 5.27 5.95
N ASN A 454 28.64 3.97 6.18
CA ASN A 454 27.61 3.19 5.51
C ASN A 454 26.17 3.58 5.90
N GLN A 455 26.02 4.43 6.94
CA GLN A 455 24.77 5.04 7.35
C GLN A 455 24.54 6.42 6.75
N ARG A 456 25.32 6.81 5.74
CA ARG A 456 25.10 8.02 4.93
C ARG A 456 25.18 7.66 3.47
N ILE A 457 24.11 7.93 2.74
CA ILE A 457 24.07 7.70 1.29
C ILE A 457 23.66 8.96 0.55
N ALA A 458 24.08 9.06 -0.71
CA ALA A 458 23.57 10.03 -1.66
C ALA A 458 23.47 9.44 -3.05
N PHE A 459 22.57 10.00 -3.86
CA PHE A 459 22.39 9.67 -5.27
C PHE A 459 21.65 10.80 -5.99
N ALA A 460 21.73 10.81 -7.32
CA ALA A 460 21.00 11.74 -8.15
C ALA A 460 19.94 11.04 -9.01
N ARG A 461 18.86 11.74 -9.31
CA ARG A 461 18.01 11.49 -10.47
C ARG A 461 18.55 12.36 -11.59
N GLN A 462 19.23 11.74 -12.55
CA GLN A 462 20.15 12.43 -13.46
C GLN A 462 19.55 13.71 -14.06
N GLY A 463 20.18 14.85 -13.80
CA GLY A 463 19.77 16.15 -14.33
C GLY A 463 18.54 16.78 -13.68
N LYS A 464 17.84 16.07 -12.79
CA LYS A 464 16.50 16.45 -12.30
C LYS A 464 16.37 16.51 -10.78
N GLY A 465 17.15 15.73 -10.03
CA GLY A 465 17.04 15.70 -8.58
C GLY A 465 18.26 15.12 -7.88
N TYR A 466 18.39 15.41 -6.60
CA TYR A 466 19.45 14.92 -5.74
C TYR A 466 18.90 14.59 -4.36
N VAL A 467 19.31 13.46 -3.80
CA VAL A 467 18.90 12.97 -2.48
C VAL A 467 20.12 12.55 -1.67
N ALA A 468 20.18 12.94 -0.41
CA ALA A 468 21.10 12.40 0.57
C ALA A 468 20.36 12.06 1.87
N LEU A 469 20.71 10.93 2.49
CA LEU A 469 20.05 10.40 3.68
C LEU A 469 21.10 10.02 4.72
N SER A 470 20.81 10.28 6.00
CA SER A 470 21.66 9.94 7.13
C SER A 470 20.87 9.21 8.21
N ARG A 471 21.48 8.17 8.76
CA ARG A 471 21.12 7.55 10.06
C ARG A 471 22.20 7.79 11.12
N SER A 472 23.27 8.50 10.78
CA SER A 472 24.35 8.82 11.70
C SER A 472 23.93 9.90 12.70
N SER A 473 24.48 9.83 13.92
CA SER A 473 24.19 10.77 15.01
C SER A 473 24.78 12.18 14.83
N ASN A 474 25.67 12.36 13.86
CA ASN A 474 26.33 13.64 13.58
C ASN A 474 25.99 14.13 12.17
N ALA A 475 25.91 15.45 12.01
CA ALA A 475 25.83 16.07 10.70
C ALA A 475 27.13 15.89 9.91
N LEU A 476 27.05 16.06 8.59
CA LEU A 476 28.21 16.04 7.68
C LEU A 476 28.10 17.19 6.69
N SER A 477 29.11 18.06 6.65
CA SER A 477 29.28 19.00 5.54
C SER A 477 30.16 18.36 4.46
N TYR A 478 29.74 18.46 3.20
CA TYR A 478 30.42 17.81 2.09
C TYR A 478 30.14 18.52 0.77
N SER A 479 30.98 18.25 -0.22
CA SER A 479 30.75 18.68 -1.61
C SER A 479 29.99 17.60 -2.37
N ALA A 480 28.81 17.95 -2.86
CA ALA A 480 27.92 17.06 -3.57
C ALA A 480 28.04 17.24 -5.08
N THR A 481 28.19 16.15 -5.82
CA THR A 481 28.02 16.13 -7.28
C THR A 481 26.55 15.83 -7.58
N THR A 482 25.75 16.87 -7.79
CA THR A 482 24.28 16.77 -7.81
C THR A 482 23.72 16.36 -9.16
N THR A 483 24.47 16.57 -10.24
CA THR A 483 24.01 16.52 -11.65
C THR A 483 22.94 17.55 -12.02
N LEU A 484 22.49 18.39 -11.08
CA LEU A 484 21.51 19.43 -11.33
C LEU A 484 22.11 20.57 -12.16
N PRO A 485 21.31 21.27 -12.99
CA PRO A 485 21.71 22.51 -13.62
C PRO A 485 22.11 23.58 -12.59
N ASP A 486 22.90 24.56 -13.03
CA ASP A 486 23.28 25.70 -12.19
C ASP A 486 22.04 26.50 -11.77
N GLY A 487 21.94 26.85 -10.49
CA GLY A 487 20.77 27.55 -9.94
C GLY A 487 20.73 27.55 -8.41
N GLN A 488 19.67 28.16 -7.86
CA GLN A 488 19.36 28.14 -6.43
C GLN A 488 18.20 27.19 -6.19
N TYR A 489 18.33 26.29 -5.23
CA TYR A 489 17.37 25.21 -4.97
C TYR A 489 16.93 25.21 -3.52
N CYS A 490 15.65 24.92 -3.28
CA CYS A 490 15.14 24.71 -1.93
C CYS A 490 15.40 23.26 -1.48
N ASN A 491 15.89 23.07 -0.23
CA ASN A 491 15.99 21.75 0.36
C ASN A 491 14.63 21.30 0.89
N VAL A 492 13.81 20.69 0.03
CA VAL A 492 12.41 20.36 0.34
C VAL A 492 12.23 19.31 1.44
N ALA A 493 13.31 18.67 1.89
CA ALA A 493 13.27 17.79 3.06
C ALA A 493 13.21 18.54 4.40
N ALA A 494 13.65 19.81 4.43
CA ALA A 494 13.71 20.63 5.64
C ALA A 494 12.92 21.94 5.51
N ASP A 495 12.83 22.46 4.28
CA ASP A 495 12.32 23.79 3.99
C ASP A 495 11.08 23.72 3.10
N ARG A 496 10.18 24.70 3.25
CA ARG A 496 9.01 24.87 2.41
C ARG A 496 9.38 25.63 1.14
N TYR A 497 9.23 24.96 0.00
CA TYR A 497 9.22 25.62 -1.30
C TYR A 497 7.83 26.22 -1.59
N THR A 498 7.81 27.44 -2.10
CA THR A 498 6.59 28.08 -2.62
C THR A 498 6.83 28.46 -4.08
N PRO A 499 6.10 27.87 -5.04
CA PRO A 499 6.27 28.18 -6.46
C PRO A 499 5.85 29.62 -6.78
N ALA A 500 6.43 30.17 -7.85
CA ALA A 500 6.05 31.49 -8.35
C ALA A 500 4.57 31.51 -8.76
N SER A 501 3.82 32.51 -8.30
CA SER A 501 2.39 32.65 -8.63
C SER A 501 1.95 34.11 -8.56
N GLY A 502 1.06 34.52 -9.48
CA GLY A 502 0.45 35.86 -9.45
C GLY A 502 1.44 37.03 -9.45
N GLY A 503 2.62 36.86 -10.06
CA GLY A 503 3.70 37.87 -10.07
C GLY A 503 4.64 37.82 -8.87
N ALA A 504 4.38 37.00 -7.86
CA ALA A 504 5.34 36.70 -6.79
C ALA A 504 6.40 35.71 -7.29
N ALA A 505 7.67 35.99 -6.98
CA ALA A 505 8.78 35.07 -7.25
C ALA A 505 8.67 33.78 -6.41
N ALA A 506 9.29 32.71 -6.89
CA ALA A 506 9.43 31.51 -6.09
C ALA A 506 10.25 31.81 -4.81
N SER A 507 9.98 31.09 -3.74
CA SER A 507 10.67 31.28 -2.45
C SER A 507 10.92 29.96 -1.73
N CYS A 508 11.95 29.97 -0.88
CA CYS A 508 12.28 28.89 0.03
C CYS A 508 12.27 29.44 1.46
N SER A 509 11.67 28.72 2.40
CA SER A 509 11.64 29.17 3.80
C SER A 509 13.02 29.15 4.47
N GLY A 510 13.93 28.32 3.96
CA GLY A 510 15.32 28.23 4.41
C GLY A 510 16.31 28.85 3.43
N THR A 511 17.60 28.72 3.74
CA THR A 511 18.68 29.20 2.87
C THR A 511 18.74 28.37 1.59
N PRO A 512 18.60 28.98 0.40
CA PRO A 512 18.70 28.25 -0.85
C PRO A 512 20.09 27.64 -1.05
N VAL A 513 20.12 26.44 -1.63
CA VAL A 513 21.34 25.76 -2.03
C VAL A 513 21.77 26.23 -3.40
N SER A 514 22.98 26.78 -3.50
CA SER A 514 23.60 27.12 -4.77
C SER A 514 24.23 25.89 -5.44
N VAL A 515 23.79 25.58 -6.66
CA VAL A 515 24.43 24.60 -7.55
C VAL A 515 25.21 25.35 -8.63
N SER A 516 26.48 24.98 -8.84
CA SER A 516 27.35 25.55 -9.86
C SER A 516 28.27 24.47 -10.44
N GLY A 517 28.32 24.36 -11.76
CA GLY A 517 29.03 23.28 -12.47
C GLY A 517 28.56 21.89 -12.06
N GLY A 518 27.28 21.74 -11.69
CA GLY A 518 26.72 20.48 -11.17
C GLY A 518 27.18 20.08 -9.77
N ASN A 519 27.83 20.99 -9.02
CA ASN A 519 28.29 20.77 -7.66
C ASN A 519 27.60 21.72 -6.67
N ALA A 520 27.44 21.28 -5.42
CA ALA A 520 26.90 22.10 -4.33
C ALA A 520 27.58 21.77 -3.00
N GLN A 521 27.76 22.79 -2.14
CA GLN A 521 28.15 22.57 -0.76
C GLN A 521 26.90 22.32 0.08
N LEU A 522 26.85 21.15 0.71
CA LEU A 522 25.69 20.70 1.46
C LEU A 522 26.07 20.32 2.89
N THR A 523 25.11 20.49 3.80
CA THR A 523 25.16 19.90 5.14
C THR A 523 24.05 18.87 5.25
N LEU A 524 24.42 17.60 5.34
CA LEU A 524 23.50 16.50 5.65
C LEU A 524 23.30 16.46 7.18
N PRO A 525 22.08 16.72 7.71
CA PRO A 525 21.86 16.73 9.15
C PRO A 525 22.06 15.36 9.80
N ALA A 526 22.30 15.35 11.11
CA ALA A 526 22.26 14.12 11.91
C ALA A 526 20.87 13.49 11.79
N GLN A 527 20.82 12.20 11.45
CA GLN A 527 19.56 11.47 11.24
C GLN A 527 18.56 12.22 10.33
N GLY A 528 19.05 12.92 9.30
CA GLY A 528 18.25 13.78 8.44
C GLY A 528 18.43 13.48 6.95
N SER A 529 17.91 14.41 6.13
CA SER A 529 17.86 14.27 4.68
C SER A 529 18.18 15.59 3.98
N VAL A 530 18.65 15.51 2.75
CA VAL A 530 18.68 16.61 1.79
C VAL A 530 17.98 16.15 0.52
N VAL A 531 17.04 16.94 0.01
CA VAL A 531 16.29 16.68 -1.22
C VAL A 531 16.22 17.95 -2.05
N LEU A 532 16.73 17.89 -3.28
CA LEU A 532 16.72 18.99 -4.25
C LEU A 532 16.11 18.49 -5.57
N HIS A 533 15.33 19.30 -6.28
CA HIS A 533 14.86 18.96 -7.62
C HIS A 533 14.59 20.21 -8.47
N VAL A 534 14.52 20.01 -9.79
CA VAL A 534 14.37 21.07 -10.81
C VAL A 534 13.12 21.94 -10.61
N ASP A 535 12.03 21.38 -10.12
CA ASP A 535 10.78 22.13 -9.88
C ASP A 535 10.79 22.89 -8.54
N ALA A 536 11.81 22.72 -7.69
CA ALA A 536 12.04 23.50 -6.47
C ALA A 536 13.21 24.49 -6.62
N ARG A 537 13.41 24.99 -7.86
CA ARG A 537 14.38 26.02 -8.21
C ARG A 537 13.78 27.43 -8.03
N LEU A 538 14.60 28.39 -7.60
CA LEU A 538 14.25 29.79 -7.38
C LEU A 538 14.57 30.68 -8.58
#